data_AF-A0A1V1PHV3-F1
#
_entry.id   AF-A0A1V1PHV3-F1
#
_cell.length_a   1.000
_cell.length_b   1.000
_cell.length_c   1.000
_cell.angle_alpha   90.00
_cell.angle_beta   90.00
_cell.angle_gamma   90.00
#
_symmetry.space_group_name_H-M   'P 1'
#
loop_
_entity.id
_entity.type
_entity.pdbx_description
1 polymer ?
#
loop_
_entity_poly.entity_id
_entity_poly.type
_entity_poly.pdbx_seq_one_letter_code
_entity_poly.pdbx_strand_id
1 'polypeptide(L)'
;MKRTQIKKIMLLLMILFSVSMQTSAENTDGIDKTKTWCISLIGKSFTDISEVKSLLHERAKNAVIDDLFNMIVLKNNPQSVSMQRLSLRQYFAESVKVSDDLEYKNGSQFGEVCVTLQGKVSNDAIIQYRPFNIKKSYCFFDENITLKTLKLKTKQQAILQALYDYDERLRGKRTEDLLGLAHNIDYGHTGFSTNEEKYCVDVSFDVLPVEINIFKKQQMNRKLSFQTVETVVSTRLYPYLAATISTQDAIRQGSVQRLIEQINTNNQDEILQFFLKRMDSMIAENHQNGIYNACVIMANLENRVLVKHKNKIMALYEHLKQNENQWVNTLAQLNGIFSRLN
;
A
#
# COMPACT_ATOMS: atom_id res chain seq x y z
N MET A 1 32.54 3.29 -64.79
CA MET A 1 31.98 2.44 -63.71
C MET A 1 30.64 1.88 -64.17
N LYS A 2 30.43 0.55 -64.17
CA LYS A 2 29.18 -0.05 -64.70
C LYS A 2 27.99 0.33 -63.81
N ARG A 3 26.83 0.61 -64.42
CA ARG A 3 25.58 1.09 -63.78
C ARG A 3 25.13 0.21 -62.59
N THR A 4 25.52 -1.06 -62.57
CA THR A 4 25.30 -2.02 -61.49
C THR A 4 26.16 -1.79 -60.25
N GLN A 5 27.37 -1.23 -60.37
CA GLN A 5 28.21 -0.91 -59.20
C GLN A 5 27.71 0.34 -58.46
N ILE A 6 27.18 1.33 -59.17
CA ILE A 6 26.61 2.54 -58.55
C ILE A 6 25.41 2.17 -57.67
N LYS A 7 24.55 1.24 -58.10
CA LYS A 7 23.40 0.79 -57.31
C LYS A 7 23.81 0.05 -56.03
N LYS A 8 24.87 -0.78 -56.07
CA LYS A 8 25.36 -1.49 -54.88
C LYS A 8 25.99 -0.54 -53.85
N ILE A 9 26.74 0.47 -54.31
CA ILE A 9 27.33 1.48 -53.43
C ILE A 9 26.25 2.35 -52.80
N MET A 10 25.21 2.72 -53.56
CA MET A 10 24.10 3.54 -53.04
C MET A 10 23.25 2.77 -52.01
N LEU A 11 23.03 1.46 -52.20
CA LEU A 11 22.34 0.61 -51.23
C LEU A 11 23.16 0.44 -49.93
N LEU A 12 24.47 0.25 -50.05
CA LEU A 12 25.37 0.14 -48.89
C LEU A 12 25.42 1.45 -48.09
N LEU A 13 25.45 2.60 -48.76
CA LEU A 13 25.38 3.91 -48.13
C LEU A 13 24.03 4.15 -47.44
N MET A 14 22.91 3.69 -48.02
CA MET A 14 21.59 3.80 -47.37
C MET A 14 21.48 2.93 -46.10
N ILE A 15 22.10 1.75 -46.09
CA ILE A 15 22.16 0.88 -44.91
C ILE A 15 23.10 1.48 -43.85
N LEU A 16 24.24 2.06 -44.25
CA LEU A 16 25.15 2.74 -43.32
C LEU A 16 24.55 4.03 -42.73
N PHE A 17 23.68 4.73 -43.46
CA PHE A 17 23.00 5.93 -42.97
C PHE A 17 21.80 5.64 -42.07
N SER A 18 21.23 4.42 -42.12
CA SER A 18 20.14 4.01 -41.23
C SER A 18 20.63 3.48 -39.88
N VAL A 19 21.90 3.08 -39.76
CA VAL A 19 22.50 2.63 -38.50
C VAL A 19 23.06 3.78 -37.64
N SER A 20 23.28 4.97 -38.21
CA SER A 20 23.91 6.10 -37.50
C SER A 20 22.95 7.08 -36.81
N MET A 21 21.63 6.83 -36.79
CA MET A 21 20.63 7.76 -36.23
C MET A 21 20.05 7.39 -34.85
N GLN A 22 20.65 6.45 -34.10
CA GLN A 22 20.15 6.07 -32.78
C GLN A 22 21.23 6.11 -31.68
N THR A 23 21.97 7.21 -31.58
CA THR A 23 22.69 7.56 -30.33
C THR A 23 22.62 9.06 -30.07
N SER A 24 21.45 9.66 -30.25
CA SER A 24 21.11 10.88 -29.52
C SER A 24 20.67 10.39 -28.15
N ALA A 25 21.56 10.45 -27.16
CA ALA A 25 21.18 10.40 -25.76
C ALA A 25 20.26 11.61 -25.53
N GLU A 26 18.98 11.42 -25.80
CA GLU A 26 17.92 12.33 -25.40
C GLU A 26 18.08 12.46 -23.90
N ASN A 27 18.38 13.68 -23.43
CA ASN A 27 18.47 13.99 -22.01
C ASN A 27 17.21 13.45 -21.34
N THR A 28 17.34 12.29 -20.72
CA THR A 28 16.36 11.68 -19.83
C THR A 28 16.37 12.48 -18.53
N ASP A 29 16.05 13.78 -18.64
CA ASP A 29 15.94 14.66 -17.50
C ASP A 29 14.62 14.34 -16.81
N GLY A 30 14.74 13.36 -15.92
CA GLY A 30 13.81 13.20 -14.81
C GLY A 30 13.71 14.48 -13.99
N ILE A 31 12.73 14.53 -13.09
CA ILE A 31 12.52 15.70 -12.24
C ILE A 31 13.51 15.66 -11.09
N ASP A 32 14.22 16.77 -10.88
CA ASP A 32 15.10 16.98 -9.74
C ASP A 32 14.54 18.03 -8.78
N LYS A 33 14.87 17.85 -7.50
CA LYS A 33 14.54 18.79 -6.43
C LYS A 33 15.67 18.90 -5.43
N THR A 34 15.97 20.13 -5.07
CA THR A 34 16.90 20.46 -4.00
C THR A 34 16.13 21.00 -2.80
N LYS A 35 16.42 20.48 -1.61
CA LYS A 35 15.89 21.00 -0.35
C LYS A 35 17.01 21.22 0.64
N THR A 36 16.92 22.34 1.34
CA THR A 36 17.70 22.60 2.53
C THR A 36 16.83 22.34 3.75
N TRP A 37 17.35 21.58 4.71
CA TRP A 37 16.71 21.37 6.00
C TRP A 37 17.66 21.77 7.13
N CYS A 38 17.14 22.48 8.13
CA CYS A 38 17.91 23.06 9.22
C CYS A 38 17.38 22.60 10.58
N ILE A 39 18.27 22.44 11.55
CA ILE A 39 17.91 22.28 12.97
C ILE A 39 18.71 23.22 13.84
N SER A 40 18.07 23.75 14.87
CA SER A 40 18.77 24.34 16.00
C SER A 40 19.34 23.24 16.90
N LEU A 41 20.61 23.40 17.28
CA LEU A 41 21.31 22.56 18.25
C LEU A 41 21.11 23.05 19.70
N ILE A 42 20.51 24.24 19.89
CA ILE A 42 20.31 24.82 21.23
C ILE A 42 19.34 23.95 22.03
N GLY A 43 19.73 23.58 23.24
CA GLY A 43 18.90 22.78 24.15
C GLY A 43 18.71 21.32 23.74
N LYS A 44 19.43 20.84 22.70
CA LYS A 44 19.44 19.43 22.31
C LYS A 44 20.75 18.78 22.74
N SER A 45 20.65 17.66 23.44
CA SER A 45 21.80 16.82 23.74
C SER A 45 21.97 15.80 22.62
N PHE A 46 23.00 15.97 21.80
CA PHE A 46 23.47 14.93 20.89
C PHE A 46 24.73 14.32 21.49
N THR A 47 24.88 13.01 21.33
CA THR A 47 26.05 12.29 21.85
C THR A 47 27.28 12.50 20.97
N ASP A 48 27.07 12.65 19.66
CA ASP A 48 28.12 12.87 18.67
C ASP A 48 27.61 13.67 17.45
N ILE A 49 28.54 14.29 16.71
CA ILE A 49 28.26 15.00 15.46
C ILE A 49 27.69 14.06 14.37
N SER A 50 28.02 12.77 14.39
CA SER A 50 27.45 11.79 13.46
C SER A 50 25.94 11.65 13.63
N GLU A 51 25.44 11.74 14.87
CA GLU A 51 24.01 11.69 15.20
C GLU A 51 23.26 12.89 14.58
N VAL A 52 23.83 14.09 14.73
CA VAL A 52 23.32 15.33 14.13
C VAL A 52 23.28 15.22 12.61
N LYS A 53 24.38 14.75 11.98
CA LYS A 53 24.48 14.60 10.53
C LYS A 53 23.50 13.57 9.99
N SER A 54 23.34 12.43 10.68
CA SER A 54 22.39 11.38 10.30
C SER A 54 20.95 11.88 10.38
N LEU A 55 20.57 12.55 11.47
CA LEU A 55 19.24 13.12 11.63
C LEU A 55 18.94 14.18 10.56
N LEU A 56 19.88 15.10 10.32
CA LEU A 56 19.75 16.13 9.27
C LEU A 56 19.57 15.49 7.89
N HIS A 57 20.42 14.51 7.56
CA HIS A 57 20.36 13.80 6.28
C HIS A 57 19.02 13.08 6.11
N GLU A 58 18.58 12.29 7.09
CA GLU A 58 17.30 11.57 7.01
C GLU A 58 16.11 12.53 6.81
N ARG A 59 16.10 13.64 7.56
CA ARG A 59 15.04 14.65 7.47
C ARG A 59 15.04 15.38 6.13
N ALA A 60 16.20 15.77 5.62
CA ALA A 60 16.31 16.39 4.30
C ALA A 60 15.91 15.42 3.18
N LYS A 61 16.33 14.15 3.29
CA LYS A 61 15.94 13.08 2.37
C LYS A 61 14.43 12.90 2.34
N ASN A 62 13.79 12.76 3.50
CA ASN A 62 12.34 12.64 3.61
C ASN A 62 11.62 13.87 3.05
N ALA A 63 12.13 15.08 3.31
CA ALA A 63 11.55 16.31 2.76
C ALA A 63 11.65 16.39 1.23
N VAL A 64 12.77 15.99 0.62
CA VAL A 64 12.91 15.91 -0.84
C VAL A 64 11.96 14.89 -1.44
N ILE A 65 11.88 13.70 -0.83
CA ILE A 65 10.95 12.64 -1.27
C ILE A 65 9.51 13.14 -1.21
N ASP A 66 9.11 13.81 -0.12
CA ASP A 66 7.74 14.32 0.04
C ASP A 66 7.39 15.37 -0.99
N ASP A 67 8.32 16.28 -1.29
CA ASP A 67 8.12 17.29 -2.33
C ASP A 67 7.96 16.67 -3.72
N LEU A 68 8.83 15.72 -4.06
CA LEU A 68 8.76 14.99 -5.32
C LEU A 68 7.46 14.16 -5.39
N PHE A 69 7.07 13.52 -4.29
CA PHE A 69 5.84 12.75 -4.19
C PHE A 69 4.61 13.64 -4.38
N ASN A 70 4.56 14.79 -3.72
CA ASN A 70 3.47 15.75 -3.86
C ASN A 70 3.38 16.29 -5.30
N MET A 71 4.53 16.55 -5.92
CA MET A 71 4.60 17.08 -7.28
C MET A 71 4.20 16.06 -8.36
N ILE A 72 4.61 14.79 -8.19
CA ILE A 72 4.43 13.75 -9.21
C ILE A 72 3.16 12.94 -8.95
N VAL A 73 2.92 12.52 -7.70
CA VAL A 73 1.85 11.59 -7.36
C VAL A 73 0.56 12.34 -7.03
N LEU A 74 0.59 13.25 -6.06
CA LEU A 74 -0.63 13.96 -5.63
C LEU A 74 -1.21 14.85 -6.72
N LYS A 75 -0.35 15.51 -7.51
CA LYS A 75 -0.79 16.35 -8.63
C LYS A 75 -1.53 15.55 -9.70
N ASN A 76 -1.09 14.33 -10.00
CA ASN A 76 -1.65 13.52 -11.07
C ASN A 76 -2.84 12.67 -10.62
N ASN A 77 -2.97 12.40 -9.32
CA ASN A 77 -4.08 11.61 -8.80
C ASN A 77 -4.48 12.02 -7.37
N PRO A 78 -5.23 13.13 -7.20
CA PRO A 78 -5.61 13.62 -5.88
C PRO A 78 -6.57 12.69 -5.12
N GLN A 79 -7.29 11.79 -5.81
CA GLN A 79 -8.29 10.90 -5.20
C GLN A 79 -7.72 9.56 -4.69
N SER A 80 -6.68 9.00 -5.33
CA SER A 80 -6.03 7.73 -4.95
C SER A 80 -5.34 7.72 -3.57
N VAL A 81 -5.26 8.88 -2.92
CA VAL A 81 -4.34 9.16 -1.83
C VAL A 81 -4.88 8.69 -0.47
N SER A 82 -6.17 8.38 -0.35
CA SER A 82 -6.77 8.08 0.96
C SER A 82 -6.58 6.64 1.45
N MET A 83 -6.43 5.64 0.57
CA MET A 83 -6.38 4.22 0.98
C MET A 83 -5.01 3.54 0.88
N GLN A 84 -4.05 4.04 0.08
CA GLN A 84 -2.74 3.37 -0.12
C GLN A 84 -1.53 4.28 0.12
N ARG A 85 -1.72 5.39 0.86
CA ARG A 85 -0.73 6.45 1.00
C ARG A 85 0.64 5.95 1.47
N LEU A 86 0.67 5.00 2.41
CA LEU A 86 1.90 4.50 2.98
C LEU A 86 2.69 3.60 2.01
N SER A 87 2.05 2.57 1.44
CA SER A 87 2.70 1.66 0.50
C SER A 87 3.12 2.36 -0.79
N LEU A 88 2.31 3.30 -1.28
CA LEU A 88 2.62 4.10 -2.46
C LEU A 88 3.79 5.05 -2.20
N ARG A 89 3.81 5.73 -1.04
CA ARG A 89 4.93 6.61 -0.64
C ARG A 89 6.22 5.81 -0.45
N GLN A 90 6.14 4.64 0.18
CA GLN A 90 7.31 3.77 0.36
C GLN A 90 7.87 3.32 -1.00
N TYR A 91 7.02 2.85 -1.90
CA TYR A 91 7.45 2.46 -3.25
C TYR A 91 8.02 3.64 -4.05
N PHE A 92 7.44 4.84 -3.89
CA PHE A 92 7.97 6.06 -4.49
C PHE A 92 9.34 6.43 -3.96
N ALA A 93 9.55 6.35 -2.64
CA ALA A 93 10.84 6.61 -2.01
C ALA A 93 11.95 5.71 -2.58
N GLU A 94 11.65 4.44 -2.91
CA GLU A 94 12.59 3.52 -3.59
C GLU A 94 13.00 3.99 -4.99
N SER A 95 12.18 4.83 -5.63
CA SER A 95 12.41 5.34 -6.98
C SER A 95 13.18 6.68 -7.00
N VAL A 96 13.35 7.33 -5.84
CA VAL A 96 14.08 8.60 -5.72
C VAL A 96 15.56 8.33 -5.54
N LYS A 97 16.38 8.77 -6.48
CA LYS A 97 17.84 8.80 -6.33
C LYS A 97 18.23 10.07 -5.60
N VAL A 98 18.79 9.93 -4.41
CA VAL A 98 19.29 11.03 -3.59
C VAL A 98 20.79 11.16 -3.83
N SER A 99 21.28 12.39 -4.03
CA SER A 99 22.71 12.66 -4.16
C SER A 99 23.43 12.37 -2.84
N ASP A 100 24.58 11.71 -2.93
CA ASP A 100 25.48 11.49 -1.78
C ASP A 100 26.29 12.76 -1.44
N ASP A 101 26.32 13.75 -2.35
CA ASP A 101 27.00 15.02 -2.15
C ASP A 101 26.17 15.93 -1.23
N LEU A 102 26.43 15.84 0.07
CA LEU A 102 25.76 16.61 1.11
C LEU A 102 26.53 17.90 1.43
N GLU A 103 25.87 19.04 1.24
CA GLU A 103 26.42 20.33 1.63
C GLU A 103 25.88 20.75 3.00
N TYR A 104 26.77 20.77 4.00
CA TYR A 104 26.46 21.29 5.33
C TYR A 104 26.85 22.77 5.43
N LYS A 105 25.95 23.58 5.99
CA LYS A 105 26.19 25.01 6.23
C LYS A 105 25.54 25.47 7.52
N ASN A 106 26.04 26.56 8.09
CA ASN A 106 25.37 27.23 9.20
C ASN A 106 24.07 27.87 8.71
N GLY A 107 23.02 27.75 9.53
CA GLY A 107 21.73 28.38 9.26
C GLY A 107 21.74 29.88 9.52
N SER A 108 20.58 30.51 9.29
CA SER A 108 20.40 31.94 9.55
C SER A 108 20.26 32.28 11.03
N GLN A 109 19.84 31.32 11.86
CA GLN A 109 19.68 31.53 13.30
C GLN A 109 20.88 30.98 14.08
N PHE A 110 21.07 31.51 15.29
CA PHE A 110 22.16 31.07 16.16
C PHE A 110 22.02 29.58 16.50
N GLY A 111 23.13 28.84 16.35
CA GLY A 111 23.17 27.40 16.61
C GLY A 111 22.42 26.53 15.60
N GLU A 112 22.01 27.07 14.45
CA GLU A 112 21.43 26.26 13.37
C GLU A 112 22.49 25.61 12.48
N VAL A 113 22.27 24.33 12.17
CA VAL A 113 23.01 23.61 11.14
C VAL A 113 22.02 23.13 10.08
N CYS A 114 22.36 23.35 8.82
CA CYS A 114 21.56 22.99 7.68
C CYS A 114 22.29 21.98 6.80
N VAL A 115 21.54 21.10 6.15
CA VAL A 115 22.01 20.24 5.06
C VAL A 115 21.21 20.54 3.80
N THR A 116 21.88 20.62 2.66
CA THR A 116 21.23 20.71 1.34
C THR A 116 21.37 19.38 0.61
N LEU A 117 20.27 18.89 0.06
CA LEU A 117 20.17 17.58 -0.57
C LEU A 117 19.39 17.70 -1.88
N GLN A 118 19.91 17.08 -2.94
CA GLN A 118 19.25 16.96 -4.23
C GLN A 118 18.72 15.53 -4.40
N GLY A 119 17.47 15.40 -4.82
CA GLY A 119 16.88 14.13 -5.23
C GLY A 119 16.36 14.21 -6.66
N LYS A 120 16.45 13.10 -7.39
CA LYS A 120 16.03 12.96 -8.78
C LYS A 120 15.14 11.74 -8.95
N VAL A 121 14.08 11.88 -9.75
CA VAL A 121 13.21 10.78 -10.18
C VAL A 121 13.27 10.68 -11.69
N SER A 122 13.65 9.51 -12.22
CA SER A 122 13.69 9.25 -13.66
C SER A 122 12.30 9.37 -14.31
N ASN A 123 12.27 9.72 -15.60
CA ASN A 123 11.01 9.75 -16.38
C ASN A 123 10.29 8.41 -16.40
N ASP A 124 11.00 7.30 -16.48
CA ASP A 124 10.41 5.95 -16.43
C ASP A 124 9.63 5.72 -15.13
N ALA A 125 10.20 6.15 -14.00
CA ALA A 125 9.52 6.11 -12.72
C ALA A 125 8.29 7.03 -12.70
N ILE A 126 8.39 8.25 -13.24
CA ILE A 126 7.27 9.20 -13.32
C ILE A 126 6.10 8.61 -14.12
N ILE A 127 6.38 7.93 -15.23
CA ILE A 127 5.34 7.29 -16.07
C ILE A 127 4.52 6.28 -15.27
N GLN A 128 5.13 5.58 -14.30
CA GLN A 128 4.41 4.61 -13.46
C GLN A 128 3.34 5.24 -12.55
N TYR A 129 3.43 6.55 -12.26
CA TYR A 129 2.47 7.29 -11.44
C TYR A 129 1.45 8.08 -12.27
N ARG A 130 1.51 8.00 -13.59
CA ARG A 130 0.52 8.63 -14.45
C ARG A 130 -0.71 7.72 -14.59
N PRO A 131 -1.93 8.26 -14.42
CA PRO A 131 -3.15 7.53 -14.71
C PRO A 131 -3.16 7.02 -16.15
N PHE A 132 -3.51 5.76 -16.32
CA PHE A 132 -3.77 5.15 -17.62
C PHE A 132 -5.27 4.87 -17.72
N ASN A 133 -5.93 5.53 -18.67
CA ASN A 133 -7.36 5.37 -18.88
C ASN A 133 -7.65 4.08 -19.67
N ILE A 134 -8.43 3.18 -19.08
CA ILE A 134 -8.88 1.93 -19.69
C ILE A 134 -10.35 2.05 -20.03
N LYS A 135 -10.73 1.54 -21.21
CA LYS A 135 -12.11 1.46 -21.67
C LYS A 135 -12.48 0.03 -22.02
N LYS A 136 -13.67 -0.42 -21.62
CA LYS A 136 -14.17 -1.75 -21.91
C LYS A 136 -15.68 -1.78 -22.05
N SER A 137 -16.16 -2.42 -23.11
CA SER A 137 -17.55 -2.82 -23.25
C SER A 137 -17.70 -4.28 -22.80
N TYR A 138 -18.71 -4.55 -21.98
CA TYR A 138 -18.98 -5.89 -21.47
C TYR A 138 -20.48 -6.16 -21.37
N CYS A 139 -20.90 -7.34 -21.81
CA CYS A 139 -22.29 -7.79 -21.75
C CYS A 139 -22.36 -9.12 -20.99
N PHE A 140 -23.35 -9.24 -20.10
CA PHE A 140 -23.53 -10.43 -19.27
C PHE A 140 -25.01 -10.78 -19.10
N PHE A 141 -25.28 -12.08 -19.03
CA PHE A 141 -26.59 -12.65 -18.80
C PHE A 141 -26.50 -13.79 -17.79
N ASP A 142 -27.49 -13.85 -16.90
CA ASP A 142 -27.67 -14.91 -15.92
C ASP A 142 -29.16 -14.90 -15.53
N GLU A 143 -29.89 -15.93 -15.95
CA GLU A 143 -31.34 -16.08 -15.74
C GLU A 143 -31.70 -16.29 -14.26
N ASN A 144 -30.74 -16.72 -13.43
CA ASN A 144 -30.97 -17.10 -12.05
C ASN A 144 -30.80 -15.94 -11.06
N ILE A 145 -30.60 -14.71 -11.56
CA ILE A 145 -30.36 -13.54 -10.70
C ILE A 145 -31.31 -12.39 -11.02
N THR A 146 -31.57 -11.57 -10.00
CA THR A 146 -32.38 -10.36 -10.16
C THR A 146 -31.67 -9.34 -11.05
N LEU A 147 -32.44 -8.51 -11.77
CA LEU A 147 -31.90 -7.43 -12.61
C LEU A 147 -30.93 -6.50 -11.85
N LYS A 148 -31.21 -6.23 -10.57
CA LYS A 148 -30.31 -5.44 -9.71
C LYS A 148 -28.93 -6.11 -9.55
N THR A 149 -28.93 -7.42 -9.31
CA THR A 149 -27.71 -8.23 -9.17
C THR A 149 -26.99 -8.35 -10.52
N LEU A 150 -27.75 -8.53 -11.60
CA LEU A 150 -27.23 -8.58 -12.97
C LEU A 150 -26.48 -7.30 -13.31
N LYS A 151 -27.07 -6.13 -13.05
CA LYS A 151 -26.44 -4.82 -13.25
C LYS A 151 -25.12 -4.71 -12.49
N LEU A 152 -25.11 -5.03 -11.20
CA LEU A 152 -23.91 -4.95 -10.37
C LEU A 152 -22.82 -5.91 -10.83
N LYS A 153 -23.16 -7.19 -11.08
CA LYS A 153 -22.21 -8.19 -11.57
C LYS A 153 -21.62 -7.77 -12.92
N THR A 154 -22.44 -7.27 -13.85
CA THR A 154 -21.96 -6.83 -15.17
C THR A 154 -20.96 -5.69 -15.03
N LYS A 155 -21.25 -4.68 -14.19
CA LYS A 155 -20.31 -3.57 -13.92
C LYS A 155 -18.99 -4.05 -13.34
N GLN A 156 -19.03 -4.92 -12.33
CA GLN A 156 -17.83 -5.49 -11.71
C GLN A 156 -17.02 -6.33 -12.71
N GLN A 157 -17.67 -7.19 -13.49
CA GLN A 157 -17.01 -8.02 -14.48
C GLN A 157 -16.42 -7.19 -15.63
N ALA A 158 -17.05 -6.08 -16.02
CA ALA A 158 -16.49 -5.16 -17.01
C ALA A 158 -15.14 -4.59 -16.55
N ILE A 159 -15.05 -4.14 -15.29
CA ILE A 159 -13.81 -3.64 -14.68
C ILE A 159 -12.77 -4.77 -14.59
N LEU A 160 -13.16 -5.93 -14.07
CA LEU A 160 -12.24 -7.07 -13.92
C LEU A 160 -11.67 -7.52 -15.27
N GLN A 161 -12.51 -7.66 -16.28
CA GLN A 161 -12.06 -8.05 -17.62
C GLN A 161 -11.13 -6.99 -18.22
N ALA A 162 -11.44 -5.72 -18.04
CA ALA A 162 -10.58 -4.61 -18.47
C ALA A 162 -9.20 -4.65 -17.78
N LEU A 163 -9.17 -4.93 -16.47
CA LEU A 163 -7.93 -5.09 -15.72
C LEU A 163 -7.14 -6.33 -16.17
N TYR A 164 -7.80 -7.45 -16.46
CA TYR A 164 -7.14 -8.65 -16.98
C TYR A 164 -6.57 -8.46 -18.38
N ASP A 165 -7.22 -7.66 -19.21
CA ASP A 165 -6.74 -7.32 -20.56
C ASP A 165 -5.56 -6.34 -20.47
N TYR A 166 -5.54 -5.46 -19.46
CA TYR A 166 -4.42 -4.56 -19.18
C TYR A 166 -3.18 -5.30 -18.63
N ASP A 167 -3.37 -6.21 -17.68
CA ASP A 167 -2.31 -7.04 -17.11
C ASP A 167 -2.81 -8.44 -16.76
N GLU A 168 -2.43 -9.42 -17.59
CA GLU A 168 -2.83 -10.82 -17.46
C GLU A 168 -2.47 -11.42 -16.09
N ARG A 169 -1.43 -10.89 -15.43
CA ARG A 169 -0.95 -11.38 -14.12
C ARG A 169 -1.97 -11.10 -13.00
N LEU A 170 -2.98 -10.27 -13.25
CA LEU A 170 -4.09 -10.01 -12.34
C LEU A 170 -5.12 -11.15 -12.34
N ARG A 171 -5.09 -12.07 -13.30
CA ARG A 171 -6.02 -13.22 -13.34
C ARG A 171 -5.86 -14.10 -12.10
N GLY A 172 -7.00 -14.58 -11.59
CA GLY A 172 -7.06 -15.45 -10.41
C GLY A 172 -6.78 -14.74 -9.08
N LYS A 173 -6.71 -13.41 -9.07
CA LYS A 173 -6.64 -12.61 -7.84
C LYS A 173 -8.04 -12.37 -7.30
N ARG A 174 -8.13 -12.00 -6.01
CA ARG A 174 -9.41 -11.74 -5.36
C ARG A 174 -10.09 -10.53 -6.00
N THR A 175 -11.37 -10.70 -6.33
CA THR A 175 -12.19 -9.66 -6.97
C THR A 175 -12.17 -8.34 -6.19
N GLU A 176 -12.34 -8.40 -4.86
CA GLU A 176 -12.40 -7.20 -4.02
C GLU A 176 -11.11 -6.37 -4.10
N ASP A 177 -9.96 -7.05 -4.10
CA ASP A 177 -8.66 -6.39 -4.17
C ASP A 177 -8.44 -5.73 -5.54
N LEU A 178 -8.89 -6.37 -6.62
CA LEU A 178 -8.74 -5.87 -7.98
C LEU A 178 -9.64 -4.67 -8.27
N LEU A 179 -10.87 -4.69 -7.77
CA LEU A 179 -11.81 -3.57 -7.97
C LEU A 179 -11.28 -2.28 -7.32
N GLY A 180 -10.44 -2.38 -6.27
CA GLY A 180 -9.80 -1.23 -5.63
C GLY A 180 -8.69 -0.57 -6.46
N LEU A 181 -8.31 -1.14 -7.61
CA LEU A 181 -7.29 -0.59 -8.53
C LEU A 181 -7.90 0.33 -9.59
N ALA A 182 -9.23 0.36 -9.70
CA ALA A 182 -9.96 1.19 -10.66
C ALA A 182 -10.39 2.51 -10.01
N HIS A 183 -9.91 3.62 -10.54
CA HIS A 183 -10.21 4.99 -10.07
C HIS A 183 -11.04 5.74 -11.11
N ASN A 184 -11.68 6.83 -10.69
CA ASN A 184 -12.44 7.72 -11.60
C ASN A 184 -13.40 6.95 -12.53
N ILE A 185 -14.09 5.94 -11.98
CA ILE A 185 -14.92 5.02 -12.76
C ILE A 185 -16.13 5.77 -13.33
N ASP A 186 -16.26 5.75 -14.65
CA ASP A 186 -17.40 6.24 -15.39
C ASP A 186 -18.09 5.09 -16.16
N TYR A 187 -19.42 5.13 -16.20
CA TYR A 187 -20.23 4.14 -16.89
C TYR A 187 -20.99 4.84 -18.02
N GLY A 188 -20.61 4.53 -19.25
CA GLY A 188 -21.20 5.08 -20.48
C GLY A 188 -22.52 4.40 -20.83
N HIS A 189 -22.64 3.85 -22.05
CA HIS A 189 -23.85 3.16 -22.46
C HIS A 189 -24.12 1.97 -21.52
N THR A 190 -25.24 2.05 -20.79
CA THR A 190 -25.69 0.97 -19.91
C THR A 190 -27.13 0.62 -20.24
N GLY A 191 -27.43 -0.65 -20.42
CA GLY A 191 -28.77 -1.05 -20.86
C GLY A 191 -28.97 -2.55 -20.90
N PHE A 192 -30.23 -2.96 -20.78
CA PHE A 192 -30.64 -4.33 -21.08
C PHE A 192 -31.00 -4.40 -22.56
N SER A 193 -30.31 -5.24 -23.31
CA SER A 193 -30.65 -5.55 -24.70
C SER A 193 -31.72 -6.63 -24.69
N THR A 194 -32.96 -6.27 -25.07
CA THR A 194 -34.07 -7.23 -25.17
C THR A 194 -33.84 -8.28 -26.25
N ASN A 195 -33.04 -7.95 -27.28
CA ASN A 195 -32.76 -8.86 -28.39
C ASN A 195 -31.75 -9.94 -28.02
N GLU A 196 -30.81 -9.63 -27.12
CA GLU A 196 -29.77 -10.57 -26.68
C GLU A 196 -29.99 -11.11 -25.28
N GLU A 197 -31.03 -10.63 -24.59
CA GLU A 197 -31.32 -10.86 -23.17
C GLU A 197 -30.14 -10.54 -22.23
N LYS A 198 -29.20 -9.71 -22.67
CA LYS A 198 -27.99 -9.35 -21.89
C LYS A 198 -28.08 -7.95 -21.33
N TYR A 199 -27.51 -7.75 -20.16
CA TYR A 199 -27.17 -6.41 -19.68
C TYR A 199 -25.78 -6.04 -20.18
N CYS A 200 -25.66 -4.89 -20.85
CA CYS A 200 -24.41 -4.37 -21.38
C CYS A 200 -24.00 -3.09 -20.65
N VAL A 201 -22.70 -2.88 -20.52
CA VAL A 201 -22.09 -1.71 -19.91
C VAL A 201 -20.81 -1.34 -20.66
N ASP A 202 -20.68 -0.07 -21.02
CA ASP A 202 -19.39 0.56 -21.32
C ASP A 202 -18.82 1.14 -20.04
N VAL A 203 -17.60 0.75 -19.65
CA VAL A 203 -16.89 1.30 -18.50
C VAL A 203 -15.60 1.99 -18.96
N SER A 204 -15.31 3.14 -18.36
CA SER A 204 -14.07 3.88 -18.50
C SER A 204 -13.54 4.18 -17.11
N PHE A 205 -12.27 3.89 -16.83
CA PHE A 205 -11.67 4.17 -15.52
C PHE A 205 -10.16 4.34 -15.64
N ASP A 206 -9.56 4.93 -14.62
CA ASP A 206 -8.12 5.12 -14.54
C ASP A 206 -7.48 4.02 -13.70
N VAL A 207 -6.33 3.53 -14.13
CA VAL A 207 -5.45 2.67 -13.34
C VAL A 207 -4.09 3.35 -13.17
N LEU A 208 -3.46 3.17 -12.01
CA LEU A 208 -2.07 3.57 -11.80
C LEU A 208 -1.15 2.35 -11.98
N PRO A 209 -0.23 2.35 -12.97
CA PRO A 209 0.71 1.24 -13.18
C PRO A 209 1.50 0.87 -11.91
N VAL A 210 1.85 1.86 -11.09
CA VAL A 210 2.54 1.62 -9.81
C VAL A 210 1.70 0.82 -8.81
N GLU A 211 0.39 1.01 -8.74
CA GLU A 211 -0.47 0.25 -7.83
C GLU A 211 -0.54 -1.23 -8.23
N ILE A 212 -0.53 -1.51 -9.53
CA ILE A 212 -0.41 -2.87 -10.06
C ILE A 212 0.92 -3.51 -9.61
N ASN A 213 2.02 -2.75 -9.68
CA ASN A 213 3.34 -3.21 -9.25
C ASN A 213 3.43 -3.42 -7.73
N ILE A 214 2.83 -2.53 -6.92
CA ILE A 214 2.75 -2.66 -5.47
C ILE A 214 1.92 -3.89 -5.10
N PHE A 215 0.74 -4.05 -5.71
CA PHE A 215 -0.13 -5.19 -5.50
C PHE A 215 0.60 -6.51 -5.77
N LYS A 216 1.41 -6.56 -6.83
CA LYS A 216 2.28 -7.70 -7.14
C LYS A 216 3.32 -7.97 -6.05
N LYS A 217 4.07 -6.95 -5.61
CA LYS A 217 5.09 -7.09 -4.55
C LYS A 217 4.45 -7.62 -3.26
N GLN A 218 3.31 -7.08 -2.86
CA GLN A 218 2.60 -7.52 -1.65
C GLN A 218 2.14 -8.99 -1.73
N GLN A 219 1.67 -9.44 -2.89
CA GLN A 219 1.27 -10.84 -3.10
C GLN A 219 2.48 -11.79 -3.04
N MET A 220 3.63 -11.39 -3.59
CA MET A 220 4.86 -12.17 -3.47
C MET A 220 5.33 -12.25 -2.03
N ASN A 221 5.32 -11.13 -1.30
CA ASN A 221 5.71 -11.08 0.11
C ASN A 221 4.75 -11.88 1.00
N ARG A 222 3.44 -11.91 0.70
CA ARG A 222 2.50 -12.82 1.36
C ARG A 222 2.86 -14.28 1.10
N LYS A 223 3.11 -14.68 -0.15
CA LYS A 223 3.51 -16.06 -0.46
C LYS A 223 4.81 -16.48 0.26
N LEU A 224 5.76 -15.55 0.40
CA LEU A 224 7.00 -15.76 1.14
C LEU A 224 6.77 -15.80 2.66
N SER A 225 5.86 -14.99 3.20
CA SER A 225 5.52 -15.01 4.65
C SER A 225 4.63 -16.18 5.06
N PHE A 226 3.88 -16.78 4.13
CA PHE A 226 3.18 -18.05 4.34
C PHE A 226 4.15 -19.25 4.49
N GLN A 227 5.45 -19.10 4.19
CA GLN A 227 6.46 -20.13 4.49
C GLN A 227 7.10 -19.99 5.87
N THR A 228 6.84 -18.89 6.60
CA THR A 228 7.23 -18.77 8.02
C THR A 228 6.11 -19.27 8.91
N VAL A 229 6.16 -20.57 9.23
CA VAL A 229 5.40 -21.26 10.29
C VAL A 229 3.98 -20.70 10.45
N GLU A 230 3.06 -21.13 9.59
CA GLU A 230 1.65 -21.12 9.94
C GLU A 230 1.51 -21.97 11.22
N THR A 231 1.46 -21.32 12.37
CA THR A 231 0.68 -21.83 13.48
C THR A 231 -0.71 -22.03 12.91
N VAL A 232 -1.07 -23.29 12.66
CA VAL A 232 -2.33 -23.72 12.07
C VAL A 232 -3.46 -23.17 12.94
N VAL A 233 -3.92 -21.97 12.62
CA VAL A 233 -5.20 -21.48 13.08
C VAL A 233 -6.20 -22.39 12.40
N SER A 234 -6.94 -23.16 13.18
CA SER A 234 -8.04 -24.00 12.71
C SER A 234 -8.83 -23.23 11.66
N THR A 235 -8.93 -23.78 10.46
CA THR A 235 -9.64 -23.20 9.31
C THR A 235 -11.08 -22.80 9.65
N ARG A 236 -11.64 -23.36 10.73
CA ARG A 236 -12.97 -23.05 11.25
C ARG A 236 -13.09 -21.69 11.95
N LEU A 237 -12.06 -21.22 12.65
CA LEU A 237 -12.11 -19.98 13.45
C LEU A 237 -11.69 -18.74 12.67
N TYR A 238 -10.85 -18.94 11.65
CA TYR A 238 -10.28 -17.85 10.86
C TYR A 238 -11.32 -16.85 10.31
N PRO A 239 -12.50 -17.26 9.78
CA PRO A 239 -13.49 -16.31 9.29
C PRO A 239 -14.03 -15.37 10.37
N TYR A 240 -14.21 -15.87 11.60
CA TYR A 240 -14.67 -15.08 12.74
C TYR A 240 -13.57 -14.13 13.23
N LEU A 241 -12.37 -14.67 13.37
CA LEU A 241 -11.18 -13.92 13.77
C LEU A 241 -10.86 -12.77 12.79
N ALA A 242 -10.87 -13.04 11.48
CA ALA A 242 -10.66 -12.02 10.46
C ALA A 242 -11.76 -10.95 10.46
N ALA A 243 -13.03 -11.33 10.70
CA ALA A 243 -14.15 -10.40 10.78
C ALA A 243 -14.09 -9.47 12.01
N THR A 244 -13.33 -9.84 13.05
CA THR A 244 -13.08 -8.99 14.23
C THR A 244 -11.90 -8.03 14.06
N ILE A 245 -11.17 -8.08 12.96
CA ILE A 245 -10.01 -7.22 12.67
C ILE A 245 -10.11 -6.62 11.26
N SER A 246 -11.25 -6.02 10.94
CA SER A 246 -11.40 -5.31 9.67
C SER A 246 -10.46 -4.10 9.62
N THR A 247 -9.76 -3.90 8.50
CA THR A 247 -8.92 -2.71 8.23
C THR A 247 -9.74 -1.45 8.00
N GLN A 248 -11.04 -1.60 7.74
CA GLN A 248 -12.00 -0.52 7.88
C GLN A 248 -12.49 -0.59 9.33
N ASP A 249 -12.26 0.46 10.13
CA ASP A 249 -12.63 0.57 11.56
C ASP A 249 -14.08 0.18 11.92
N ALA A 250 -14.92 -0.07 10.92
CA ALA A 250 -16.26 -0.65 11.03
C ALA A 250 -16.21 -2.17 11.30
N ILE A 251 -15.71 -2.57 12.48
CA ILE A 251 -16.02 -3.91 13.01
C ILE A 251 -17.43 -3.87 13.60
N ARG A 252 -18.31 -4.72 13.09
CA ARG A 252 -19.67 -4.87 13.62
C ARG A 252 -19.57 -5.44 15.03
N GLN A 253 -20.13 -4.79 16.06
CA GLN A 253 -20.18 -5.32 17.43
C GLN A 253 -20.66 -6.79 17.48
N GLY A 254 -21.57 -7.18 16.58
CA GLY A 254 -22.02 -8.56 16.44
C GLY A 254 -20.96 -9.58 16.02
N SER A 255 -19.82 -9.18 15.45
CA SER A 255 -18.71 -10.09 15.14
C SER A 255 -17.88 -10.43 16.37
N VAL A 256 -17.67 -9.46 17.28
CA VAL A 256 -16.97 -9.69 18.54
C VAL A 256 -17.77 -10.66 19.41
N GLN A 257 -19.06 -10.37 19.59
CA GLN A 257 -19.96 -11.22 20.39
C GLN A 257 -20.02 -12.66 19.86
N ARG A 258 -20.18 -12.84 18.55
CA ARG A 258 -20.19 -14.16 17.91
C ARG A 258 -18.87 -14.92 18.09
N LEU A 259 -17.73 -14.23 18.09
CA LEU A 259 -16.45 -14.89 18.36
C LEU A 259 -16.36 -15.31 19.83
N ILE A 260 -16.78 -14.45 20.76
CA ILE A 260 -16.81 -14.76 22.21
C ILE A 260 -17.65 -16.02 22.47
N GLU A 261 -18.81 -16.14 21.83
CA GLU A 261 -19.69 -17.33 21.92
C GLU A 261 -19.06 -18.62 21.37
N GLN A 262 -18.02 -18.52 20.54
CA GLN A 262 -17.29 -19.67 19.98
C GLN A 262 -16.01 -19.99 20.76
N ILE A 263 -15.63 -19.18 21.75
CA ILE A 263 -14.49 -19.46 22.63
C ILE A 263 -14.80 -20.73 23.43
N ASN A 264 -13.90 -21.71 23.37
CA ASN A 264 -13.96 -22.92 24.18
C ASN A 264 -12.54 -23.31 24.63
N THR A 265 -12.42 -24.30 25.49
CA THR A 265 -11.12 -24.71 26.07
C THR A 265 -10.05 -25.06 25.01
N ASN A 266 -10.46 -25.47 23.82
CA ASN A 266 -9.56 -26.03 22.81
C ASN A 266 -9.00 -24.98 21.83
N ASN A 267 -9.56 -23.77 21.80
CA ASN A 267 -9.19 -22.77 20.80
C ASN A 267 -8.66 -21.45 21.36
N GLN A 268 -8.66 -21.26 22.67
CA GLN A 268 -8.25 -19.99 23.28
C GLN A 268 -6.79 -19.60 22.99
N ASP A 269 -5.85 -20.56 22.98
CA ASP A 269 -4.44 -20.28 22.69
C ASP A 269 -4.26 -19.79 21.24
N GLU A 270 -4.97 -20.41 20.32
CA GLU A 270 -4.99 -20.04 18.90
C GLU A 270 -5.56 -18.64 18.69
N ILE A 271 -6.69 -18.34 19.34
CA ILE A 271 -7.34 -17.03 19.31
C ILE A 271 -6.38 -15.95 19.84
N LEU A 272 -5.73 -16.18 20.99
CA LEU A 272 -4.79 -15.24 21.57
C LEU A 272 -3.58 -14.98 20.66
N GLN A 273 -2.98 -16.04 20.12
CA GLN A 273 -1.84 -15.93 19.23
C GLN A 273 -2.18 -15.14 17.96
N PHE A 274 -3.37 -15.35 17.40
CA PHE A 274 -3.85 -14.61 16.24
C PHE A 274 -3.90 -13.09 16.52
N PHE A 275 -4.49 -12.69 17.65
CA PHE A 275 -4.57 -11.27 18.00
C PHE A 275 -3.21 -10.66 18.30
N LEU A 276 -2.39 -11.32 19.12
CA LEU A 276 -1.05 -10.83 19.46
C LEU A 276 -0.18 -10.63 18.21
N LYS A 277 -0.25 -11.55 17.23
CA LYS A 277 0.51 -11.43 15.97
C LYS A 277 0.06 -10.25 15.10
N ARG A 278 -1.22 -9.85 15.18
CA ARG A 278 -1.79 -8.75 14.38
C ARG A 278 -1.76 -7.39 15.07
N MET A 279 -1.62 -7.36 16.40
CA MET A 279 -1.65 -6.12 17.15
C MET A 279 -0.55 -5.14 16.73
N ASP A 280 0.67 -5.61 16.45
CA ASP A 280 1.76 -4.73 15.99
C ASP A 280 1.40 -3.99 14.69
N SER A 281 0.83 -4.70 13.70
CA SER A 281 0.38 -4.06 12.45
C SER A 281 -0.79 -3.11 12.70
N MET A 282 -1.74 -3.48 13.56
CA MET A 282 -2.87 -2.60 13.88
C MET A 282 -2.43 -1.31 14.60
N ILE A 283 -1.41 -1.39 15.45
CA ILE A 283 -0.85 -0.22 16.13
C ILE A 283 -0.19 0.72 15.12
N ALA A 284 0.64 0.16 14.22
CA ALA A 284 1.29 0.92 13.16
C ALA A 284 0.28 1.60 12.22
N GLU A 285 -0.86 0.95 11.97
CA GLU A 285 -1.96 1.46 11.14
C GLU A 285 -2.96 2.35 11.90
N ASN A 286 -2.77 2.55 13.22
CA ASN A 286 -3.67 3.32 14.09
C ASN A 286 -5.13 2.81 14.11
N HIS A 287 -5.34 1.48 14.07
CA HIS A 287 -6.66 0.86 14.10
C HIS A 287 -7.19 0.71 15.53
N GLN A 288 -7.65 1.81 16.13
CA GLN A 288 -8.03 1.87 17.54
C GLN A 288 -9.12 0.86 17.93
N ASN A 289 -10.17 0.76 17.11
CA ASN A 289 -11.29 -0.14 17.37
C ASN A 289 -10.88 -1.62 17.24
N GLY A 290 -9.99 -1.94 16.29
CA GLY A 290 -9.48 -3.30 16.12
C GLY A 290 -8.71 -3.79 17.34
N ILE A 291 -7.84 -2.96 17.89
CA ILE A 291 -7.04 -3.30 19.07
C ILE A 291 -7.93 -3.37 20.31
N TYR A 292 -8.87 -2.42 20.48
CA TYR A 292 -9.83 -2.46 21.58
C TYR A 292 -10.64 -3.77 21.57
N ASN A 293 -11.20 -4.14 20.41
CA ASN A 293 -11.99 -5.37 20.27
C ASN A 293 -11.14 -6.62 20.55
N ALA A 294 -9.89 -6.64 20.08
CA ALA A 294 -8.97 -7.71 20.38
C ALA A 294 -8.74 -7.84 21.91
N CYS A 295 -8.60 -6.73 22.62
CA CYS A 295 -8.50 -6.73 24.09
C CYS A 295 -9.78 -7.23 24.77
N VAL A 296 -10.97 -6.85 24.28
CA VAL A 296 -12.26 -7.38 24.79
C VAL A 296 -12.32 -8.90 24.63
N ILE A 297 -11.86 -9.44 23.50
CA ILE A 297 -11.84 -10.88 23.27
C ILE A 297 -10.81 -11.57 24.19
N MET A 298 -9.63 -10.98 24.34
CA MET A 298 -8.60 -11.47 25.27
C MET A 298 -9.10 -11.51 26.72
N ALA A 299 -9.91 -10.53 27.14
CA ALA A 299 -10.52 -10.50 28.46
C ALA A 299 -11.49 -11.67 28.71
N ASN A 300 -12.00 -12.33 27.67
CA ASN A 300 -12.87 -13.51 27.79
C ASN A 300 -12.11 -14.84 27.74
N LEU A 301 -10.78 -14.83 27.58
CA LEU A 301 -9.96 -16.05 27.61
C LEU A 301 -9.67 -16.50 29.05
N GLU A 302 -9.40 -17.79 29.26
CA GLU A 302 -9.02 -18.36 30.55
C GLU A 302 -7.65 -17.86 31.01
N ASN A 303 -7.48 -17.75 32.33
CA ASN A 303 -6.26 -17.21 32.91
C ASN A 303 -5.01 -18.03 32.54
N ARG A 304 -5.12 -19.36 32.49
CA ARG A 304 -3.99 -20.24 32.11
C ARG A 304 -3.43 -19.91 30.71
N VAL A 305 -4.29 -19.48 29.79
CA VAL A 305 -3.90 -19.11 28.42
C VAL A 305 -3.22 -17.75 28.44
N LEU A 306 -3.76 -16.78 29.18
CA LEU A 306 -3.17 -15.45 29.32
C LEU A 306 -1.77 -15.52 29.97
N VAL A 307 -1.62 -16.29 31.05
CA VAL A 307 -0.34 -16.46 31.77
C VAL A 307 0.74 -17.05 30.85
N LYS A 308 0.38 -18.01 30.00
CA LYS A 308 1.31 -18.61 29.01
C LYS A 308 1.91 -17.56 28.06
N HIS A 309 1.20 -16.48 27.76
CA HIS A 309 1.65 -15.39 26.88
C HIS A 309 1.91 -14.06 27.61
N LYS A 310 2.08 -14.09 28.94
CA LYS A 310 2.24 -12.92 29.82
C LYS A 310 3.24 -11.89 29.28
N ASN A 311 4.43 -12.32 28.86
CA ASN A 311 5.48 -11.42 28.38
C ASN A 311 5.08 -10.64 27.11
N LYS A 312 4.33 -11.28 26.19
CA LYS A 312 3.85 -10.61 24.97
C LYS A 312 2.74 -9.60 25.29
N ILE A 313 1.83 -9.96 26.20
CA ILE A 313 0.78 -9.05 26.68
C ILE A 313 1.40 -7.85 27.40
N MET A 314 2.49 -8.06 28.17
CA MET A 314 3.24 -6.99 28.79
C MET A 314 3.88 -6.04 27.78
N ALA A 315 4.59 -6.58 26.80
CA ALA A 315 5.22 -5.77 25.76
C ALA A 315 4.19 -4.90 25.01
N LEU A 316 3.02 -5.45 24.69
CA LEU A 316 1.92 -4.71 24.07
C LEU A 316 1.45 -3.54 24.94
N TYR A 317 1.24 -3.78 26.23
CA TYR A 317 0.77 -2.75 27.16
C TYR A 317 1.77 -1.60 27.28
N GLU A 318 3.05 -1.91 27.48
CA GLU A 318 4.10 -0.90 27.55
C GLU A 318 4.19 -0.09 26.26
N HIS A 319 4.04 -0.73 25.09
CA HIS A 319 4.00 -0.05 23.81
C HIS A 319 2.81 0.94 23.72
N LEU A 320 1.59 0.50 24.06
CA LEU A 320 0.41 1.37 24.02
C LEU A 320 0.47 2.51 25.04
N LYS A 321 1.08 2.27 26.20
CA LYS A 321 1.22 3.26 27.28
C LYS A 321 2.11 4.45 26.89
N GLN A 322 3.02 4.29 25.93
CA GLN A 322 3.81 5.39 25.38
C GLN A 322 2.95 6.50 24.76
N ASN A 323 1.71 6.20 24.37
CA ASN A 323 0.74 7.19 23.91
C ASN A 323 -0.62 7.01 24.60
N GLU A 324 -0.64 7.07 25.93
CA GLU A 324 -1.82 6.79 26.76
C GLU A 324 -3.11 7.51 26.31
N ASN A 325 -3.01 8.78 25.93
CA ASN A 325 -4.15 9.59 25.48
C ASN A 325 -4.84 9.02 24.23
N GLN A 326 -4.09 8.35 23.35
CA GLN A 326 -4.62 7.72 22.15
C GLN A 326 -5.36 6.41 22.48
N TRP A 327 -4.97 5.74 23.58
CA TRP A 327 -5.34 4.35 23.86
C TRP A 327 -6.14 4.17 25.15
N VAL A 328 -6.72 5.23 25.71
CA VAL A 328 -7.40 5.23 27.03
C VAL A 328 -8.35 4.04 27.21
N ASN A 329 -9.27 3.81 26.26
CA ASN A 329 -10.26 2.73 26.34
C ASN A 329 -9.60 1.34 26.25
N THR A 330 -8.60 1.20 25.39
CA THR A 330 -7.84 -0.06 25.20
C THR A 330 -7.01 -0.38 26.44
N LEU A 331 -6.34 0.63 27.01
CA LEU A 331 -5.55 0.49 28.23
C LEU A 331 -6.41 0.14 29.43
N ALA A 332 -7.64 0.68 29.52
CA ALA A 332 -8.61 0.27 30.54
C ALA A 332 -8.96 -1.23 30.45
N GLN A 333 -9.17 -1.75 29.24
CA GLN A 333 -9.40 -3.19 29.03
C GLN A 333 -8.17 -4.03 29.38
N LEU A 334 -6.97 -3.59 28.97
CA LEU A 334 -5.72 -4.29 29.30
C LEU A 334 -5.46 -4.31 30.81
N ASN A 335 -5.73 -3.22 31.54
CA ASN A 335 -5.59 -3.22 33.01
C ASN A 335 -6.43 -4.34 33.67
N GLY A 336 -7.63 -4.61 33.16
CA GLY A 336 -8.47 -5.73 33.60
C GLY A 336 -7.91 -7.12 33.26
N ILE A 337 -7.12 -7.24 32.19
CA ILE A 337 -6.39 -8.47 31.85
C ILE A 337 -5.18 -8.63 32.79
N PHE A 338 -4.45 -7.54 33.06
CA PHE A 338 -3.28 -7.56 33.93
C PHE A 338 -3.59 -7.93 35.37
N SER A 339 -4.72 -7.48 35.91
CA SER A 339 -5.15 -7.86 37.26
C SER A 339 -5.36 -9.38 37.43
N ARG A 340 -5.52 -10.11 36.32
CA ARG A 340 -5.64 -11.58 36.30
C ARG A 340 -4.30 -12.30 36.09
N LEU A 341 -3.32 -11.60 35.50
CA LEU A 341 -1.97 -12.10 35.23
C LEU A 341 -1.05 -12.10 36.46
N ASN A 342 -1.45 -11.36 37.51
CA ASN A 342 -0.84 -11.32 38.83
C ASN A 342 -1.65 -12.19 39.77
#